data_AF-A0ABD0Q0U6-F1
#
_entry.id   AF-A0ABD0Q0U6-F1
#
_cell.length_a   1.000
_cell.length_b   1.000
_cell.length_c   1.000
_cell.angle_alpha   90.00
_cell.angle_beta   90.00
_cell.angle_gamma   90.00
#
_symmetry.space_group_name_H-M   'P 1'
#
loop_
_entity.id
_entity.type
_entity.pdbx_description
1 polymer ?
#
loop_
_entity_poly.entity_id
_entity_poly.type
_entity_poly.pdbx_seq_one_letter_code
_entity_poly.pdbx_strand_id
1 'polypeptide(L)' 'AEQERDAEVARCGALALWSCSKSTRNKESIRRAGGIPLLARLLKSSQKNMLIPVVGTLQECASEVCFIC' A
#
# COMPACT_ATOMS: atom_id res chain seq x y z
N ALA A 1 11.14 -18.33 -12.19
CA ALA A 1 10.03 -18.97 -11.46
C ALA A 1 8.87 -17.99 -11.41
N GLU A 2 7.64 -18.44 -11.70
CA GLU A 2 6.42 -17.60 -11.81
C GLU A 2 6.19 -16.70 -10.58
N GLN A 3 6.48 -17.25 -9.39
CA GLN A 3 6.44 -16.59 -8.09
C GLN A 3 7.26 -15.28 -8.00
N GLU A 4 8.35 -15.17 -8.74
CA GLU A 4 9.26 -14.02 -8.72
C GLU A 4 8.75 -12.88 -9.62
N ARG A 5 8.06 -13.23 -10.72
CA ARG A 5 7.37 -12.25 -11.58
C ARG A 5 6.18 -11.64 -10.87
N ASP A 6 5.38 -12.45 -10.18
CA ASP A 6 4.23 -11.96 -9.41
C ASP A 6 4.66 -11.04 -8.27
N ALA A 7 5.80 -11.33 -7.63
CA ALA A 7 6.37 -10.46 -6.60
C ALA A 7 6.79 -9.09 -7.17
N GLU A 8 7.38 -9.06 -8.36
CA GLU A 8 7.76 -7.80 -9.01
C GLU A 8 6.53 -6.99 -9.46
N VAL A 9 5.50 -7.65 -9.98
CA VAL A 9 4.21 -7.01 -10.31
C VAL A 9 3.56 -6.42 -9.06
N ALA A 10 3.52 -7.17 -7.95
CA ALA A 10 3.01 -6.71 -6.68
C ALA A 10 3.81 -5.52 -6.13
N ARG A 11 5.15 -5.54 -6.28
CA ARG A 11 6.03 -4.42 -5.92
C ARG A 11 5.72 -3.17 -6.73
N CYS A 12 5.58 -3.27 -8.04
CA CYS A 12 5.18 -2.17 -8.91
C CYS A 12 3.80 -1.60 -8.53
N GLY A 13 2.84 -2.48 -8.24
CA GLY A 13 1.51 -2.10 -7.75
C GLY A 13 1.58 -1.33 -6.42
N ALA A 14 2.39 -1.78 -5.48
CA ALA A 14 2.60 -1.09 -4.21
C ALA A 14 3.25 0.30 -4.40
N LEU A 15 4.21 0.44 -5.32
CA LEU A 15 4.82 1.74 -5.65
C LEU A 15 3.83 2.72 -6.28
N ALA A 16 2.97 2.23 -7.16
CA ALA A 16 1.88 3.02 -7.75
C ALA A 16 0.90 3.47 -6.65
N LEU A 17 0.48 2.55 -5.78
CA LEU A 17 -0.38 2.86 -4.63
C LEU A 17 0.25 3.89 -3.70
N TRP A 18 1.55 3.80 -3.41
CA TRP A 18 2.25 4.78 -2.58
C TRP A 18 2.29 6.16 -3.24
N SER A 19 2.49 6.21 -4.55
CA SER A 19 2.44 7.47 -5.29
C SER A 19 1.03 8.07 -5.28
N CYS A 20 0.00 7.23 -5.46
CA CYS A 20 -1.39 7.64 -5.38
C CYS A 20 -1.78 8.09 -3.98
N SER A 21 -1.27 7.44 -2.92
CA SER A 21 -1.60 7.75 -1.54
C SER A 21 -1.08 9.11 -1.09
N LYS A 22 -0.34 9.89 -1.90
CA LYS A 22 -0.01 11.28 -1.56
C LYS A 22 -1.20 12.23 -1.70
N SER A 23 -2.26 11.83 -2.42
CA SER A 23 -3.49 12.62 -2.58
C SER A 23 -4.58 12.17 -1.61
N THR A 24 -5.18 13.12 -0.87
CA THR A 24 -6.24 12.85 0.11
C THR A 24 -7.43 12.07 -0.48
N ARG A 25 -7.87 12.41 -1.70
CA ARG A 25 -8.95 11.70 -2.41
C ARG A 25 -8.59 10.24 -2.71
N ASN A 26 -7.34 9.99 -3.07
CA ASN A 26 -6.84 8.66 -3.37
C ASN A 26 -6.66 7.85 -2.08
N LYS A 27 -6.20 8.45 -0.99
CA LYS A 27 -6.13 7.81 0.33
C LYS A 27 -7.50 7.29 0.77
N GLU A 28 -8.54 8.10 0.61
CA GLU A 28 -9.91 7.67 0.90
C GLU A 28 -10.37 6.53 -0.02
N SER A 29 -10.06 6.63 -1.32
CA SER A 29 -10.37 5.57 -2.29
C SER A 29 -9.67 4.24 -1.95
N ILE A 30 -8.40 4.28 -1.54
CA ILE A 30 -7.63 3.12 -1.08
C ILE A 30 -8.26 2.51 0.18
N ARG A 31 -8.68 3.33 1.14
CA ARG A 31 -9.39 2.85 2.34
C ARG A 31 -10.73 2.19 1.99
N ARG A 32 -11.55 2.84 1.18
CA ARG A 32 -12.86 2.34 0.74
C ARG A 32 -12.74 1.05 -0.08
N ALA A 33 -11.68 0.91 -0.87
CA ALA A 33 -11.40 -0.31 -1.63
C ALA A 33 -10.83 -1.46 -0.77
N GLY A 34 -10.66 -1.27 0.55
CA GLY A 34 -10.07 -2.30 1.42
C GLY A 34 -8.56 -2.49 1.21
N GLY A 35 -7.87 -1.47 0.68
CA GLY A 35 -6.43 -1.53 0.43
C GLY A 35 -5.59 -1.66 1.70
N ILE A 36 -6.01 -1.06 2.83
CA ILE A 36 -5.25 -1.13 4.10
C ILE A 36 -5.15 -2.57 4.64
N PRO A 37 -6.25 -3.34 4.79
CA PRO A 37 -6.17 -4.76 5.15
C PRO A 37 -5.27 -5.59 4.22
N LEU A 38 -5.28 -5.27 2.92
CA LEU A 38 -4.49 -5.97 1.92
C LEU A 38 -2.99 -5.66 2.09
N LEU A 39 -2.63 -4.39 2.26
CA LEU A 39 -1.27 -3.94 2.58
C LEU A 39 -0.76 -4.55 3.90
N ALA A 40 -1.60 -4.64 4.92
CA ALA A 40 -1.25 -5.28 6.19
C ALA A 40 -0.94 -6.79 6.05
N ARG A 41 -1.60 -7.49 5.13
CA ARG A 41 -1.26 -8.88 4.79
C ARG A 41 0.07 -8.96 4.04
N LEU A 42 0.37 -8.01 3.17
CA LEU A 42 1.64 -7.95 2.43
C LEU A 42 2.84 -7.70 3.37
N LEU A 43 2.63 -7.01 4.50
CA LEU A 43 3.67 -6.86 5.55
C LEU A 43 4.10 -8.19 6.18
N LYS A 44 3.25 -9.21 6.17
CA LYS A 44 3.60 -10.54 6.68
C LYS A 44 4.46 -11.35 5.70
N SER A 45 4.68 -10.83 4.48
CA SER A 45 5.55 -11.47 3.48
C SER A 45 7.02 -11.16 3.78
N SER A 46 7.90 -12.13 3.54
CA SER A 46 9.35 -11.99 3.76
C SER A 46 10.09 -11.16 2.68
N GLN A 47 9.34 -10.61 1.71
CA GLN A 47 9.88 -9.90 0.55
C GLN A 47 10.20 -8.43 0.87
N LYS A 48 11.42 -8.18 1.37
CA LYS A 48 11.89 -6.83 1.80
C LYS A 48 11.72 -5.74 0.73
N ASN A 49 11.93 -6.07 -0.55
CA ASN A 49 11.82 -5.11 -1.65
C ASN A 49 10.40 -4.56 -1.86
N MET A 50 9.38 -5.28 -1.41
CA MET A 50 7.98 -4.86 -1.45
C MET A 50 7.53 -4.17 -0.15
N LEU A 51 8.24 -4.38 0.96
CA LEU A 51 7.87 -3.78 2.25
C LEU A 51 8.03 -2.25 2.25
N ILE A 52 9.05 -1.71 1.59
CA ILE A 52 9.29 -0.26 1.53
C ILE A 52 8.05 0.49 0.97
N PRO A 53 7.54 0.19 -0.24
CA PRO A 53 6.36 0.89 -0.75
C PRO A 53 5.09 0.58 0.03
N VAL A 54 4.95 -0.62 0.60
CA VAL A 54 3.77 -0.98 1.41
C VAL A 54 3.71 -0.17 2.71
N VAL A 55 4.83 -0.09 3.44
CA VAL A 55 4.95 0.74 4.65
C VAL A 55 4.78 2.22 4.32
N GLY A 56 5.38 2.68 3.21
CA GLY A 56 5.21 4.06 2.75
C GLY A 56 3.75 4.39 2.45
N THR A 57 3.02 3.50 1.79
CA THR A 57 1.59 3.67 1.52
C THR A 57 0.78 3.74 2.82
N LEU A 58 1.09 2.88 3.80
CA LEU A 58 0.41 2.89 5.10
C LEU A 58 0.70 4.16 5.89
N GLN A 59 1.95 4.64 5.88
CA GLN A 59 2.34 5.90 6.50
C GLN A 59 1.57 7.08 5.89
N GLU A 60 1.50 7.15 4.56
CA GLU A 60 0.74 8.22 3.87
C GLU A 60 -0.76 8.15 4.17
N CYS A 61 -1.33 6.94 4.23
CA CYS A 61 -2.73 6.75 4.59
C CYS A 61 -3.01 7.09 6.07
N ALA A 62 -2.02 6.92 6.95
CA ALA A 62 -2.12 7.24 8.39
C ALA A 62 -1.81 8.71 8.71
N SER A 63 -1.13 9.44 7.82
CA SER A 63 -0.84 10.87 8.00
C SER A 63 -2.07 11.75 7.87
N GLU A 64 -3.14 11.26 7.22
CA GLU A 64 -4.44 11.93 7.26
C GLU A 64 -5.06 11.73 8.64
N VAL A 65 -5.09 12.80 9.43
CA VAL A 65 -5.90 12.87 10.62
C VAL A 65 -7.35 12.79 10.18
N CYS A 66 -8.00 11.65 10.43
CA CYS A 66 -9.41 11.45 10.16
C CYS A 66 -10.20 12.37 11.13
N PHE A 67 -10.49 13.61 10.71
CA PHE A 67 -11.21 14.61 11.52
C PHE A 67 -12.73 14.35 11.62
N ILE A 68 -13.16 13.08 11.58
CA ILE A 68 -14.57 12.72 11.73
C ILE A 68 -14.69 11.52 12.69
N CYS A 69 -14.80 11.86 13.98
CA CYS A 69 -15.72 11.22 14.92
C CYS A 69 -16.81 12.26 15.19
#